data_AF-A0AAV6BA56-F1
#
_entry.id   AF-A0AAV6BA56-F1
#
_cell.length_a   1.000
_cell.length_b   1.000
_cell.length_c   1.000
_cell.angle_alpha   90.00
_cell.angle_beta   90.00
_cell.angle_gamma   90.00
#
_symmetry.space_group_name_H-M   'P 1'
#
loop_
_entity.id
_entity.type
_entity.pdbx_description
1 polymer ?
#
loop_
_entity_poly.entity_id
_entity_poly.type
_entity_poly.pdbx_seq_one_letter_code
_entity_poly.pdbx_strand_id
1 'polypeptide(L)'
;MPIRIAADKDQPSVAIEIPLEKPLPDYDLEQIEQPTPRDIDALLVSQGFRDLVDDARGVLTELMCNPPPLPNTTHLVDLGLSHVPDFEITQLTGAICPGGDEVYRPGLWIVLKDRKSPAKQTLGEVAMEHARIVAHELVKRLDIQ
;
A
#
# COMPACT_ATOMS: atom_id res chain seq x y z
N MET A 1 3.38 -13.44 2.66
CA MET A 1 3.19 -12.66 3.90
C MET A 1 2.07 -11.66 3.68
N PRO A 2 1.04 -11.60 4.53
CA PRO A 2 -0.12 -10.78 4.22
C PRO A 2 0.23 -9.29 4.19
N ILE A 3 -0.42 -8.57 3.28
CA ILE A 3 -0.45 -7.10 3.26
C ILE A 3 -0.89 -6.62 4.65
N ARG A 4 -0.13 -5.70 5.25
CA ARG A 4 -0.49 -5.11 6.56
C ARG A 4 -1.10 -3.74 6.33
N ILE A 5 -2.26 -3.51 6.93
CA ILE A 5 -3.01 -2.26 6.77
C ILE A 5 -3.44 -1.79 8.17
N ALA A 6 -2.93 -0.64 8.59
CA ALA A 6 -3.14 -0.10 9.92
C ALA A 6 -3.53 1.38 9.87
N ALA A 7 -4.64 1.75 10.50
CA ALA A 7 -5.01 3.14 10.67
C ALA A 7 -4.05 3.84 11.63
N ASP A 8 -3.68 5.07 11.32
CA ASP A 8 -2.90 5.90 12.23
C ASP A 8 -3.78 6.38 13.38
N LYS A 9 -3.27 6.26 14.61
CA LYS A 9 -3.99 6.73 15.78
C LYS A 9 -4.10 8.25 15.74
N ASP A 10 -5.31 8.75 15.97
CA ASP A 10 -5.60 10.19 16.01
C ASP A 10 -5.20 10.90 14.70
N GLN A 11 -5.20 10.20 13.56
CA GLN A 11 -4.95 10.78 12.25
C GLN A 11 -5.85 10.14 11.18
N PRO A 12 -6.33 10.93 10.20
CA PRO A 12 -7.17 10.41 9.12
C PRO A 12 -6.32 9.74 8.03
N SER A 13 -5.38 8.89 8.44
CA SER A 13 -4.45 8.21 7.55
C SER A 13 -4.34 6.73 7.87
N VAL A 14 -3.85 5.99 6.89
CA VAL A 14 -3.63 4.54 6.94
C VAL A 14 -2.28 4.22 6.35
N ALA A 15 -1.51 3.45 7.09
CA ALA A 15 -0.26 2.85 6.64
C ALA A 15 -0.53 1.48 6.04
N ILE A 16 0.04 1.24 4.87
CA ILE A 16 -0.07 -0.01 4.11
C ILE A 16 1.36 -0.49 3.84
N GLU A 17 1.67 -1.70 4.31
CA GLU A 17 2.93 -2.40 4.05
C GLU A 17 2.66 -3.60 3.16
N ILE A 18 3.28 -3.63 1.98
CA ILE A 18 3.14 -4.68 0.98
C ILE A 18 4.50 -5.34 0.78
N PRO A 19 4.75 -6.53 1.35
CA PRO A 19 5.98 -7.27 1.09
C PRO A 19 5.96 -7.81 -0.35
N LEU A 20 7.11 -7.78 -1.03
CA LEU A 20 7.28 -8.52 -2.28
C LEU A 20 7.29 -10.02 -1.95
N GLU A 21 6.44 -10.80 -2.62
CA GLU A 21 6.34 -12.24 -2.36
C GLU A 21 6.99 -13.12 -3.43
N LYS A 22 7.19 -12.55 -4.62
CA LYS A 22 7.82 -13.24 -5.74
C LYS A 22 8.90 -12.37 -6.39
N PRO A 23 9.89 -13.00 -7.04
CA PRO A 23 10.82 -12.29 -7.91
C PRO A 23 10.11 -11.50 -8.99
N LEU A 24 10.63 -10.31 -9.30
CA LEU A 24 10.11 -9.44 -10.36
C LEU A 24 11.22 -9.20 -11.39
N PRO A 25 11.34 -10.06 -12.41
CA PRO A 25 12.43 -9.97 -13.39
C PRO A 25 12.36 -8.70 -14.23
N ASP A 26 11.17 -8.14 -14.44
CA ASP A 26 10.98 -6.88 -15.18
C ASP A 26 11.62 -5.68 -14.47
N TYR A 27 11.87 -5.81 -13.17
CA TYR A 27 12.55 -4.80 -12.34
C TYR A 27 13.94 -5.27 -11.89
N ASP A 28 14.52 -6.30 -12.51
CA ASP A 28 15.80 -6.91 -12.08
C ASP A 28 15.79 -7.36 -10.58
N LEU A 29 14.62 -7.62 -10.01
CA LEU A 29 14.44 -8.05 -8.61
C LEU A 29 14.30 -9.58 -8.54
N GLU A 30 15.38 -10.30 -8.86
CA GLU A 30 15.38 -11.76 -8.87
C GLU A 30 15.49 -12.39 -7.47
N GLN A 31 16.33 -11.82 -6.61
CA GLN A 31 16.62 -12.32 -5.26
C GLN A 31 16.10 -11.36 -4.20
N ILE A 32 14.80 -11.45 -3.93
CA ILE A 32 14.10 -10.58 -2.97
C ILE A 32 14.24 -11.04 -1.52
N GLU A 33 14.59 -12.30 -1.27
CA GLU A 33 14.80 -12.83 0.06
C GLU A 33 16.25 -12.68 0.47
N GLN A 34 16.49 -12.04 1.61
CA GLN A 34 17.84 -11.86 2.13
C GLN A 34 17.94 -12.25 3.59
N PRO A 35 19.11 -12.77 4.04
CA PRO A 35 19.32 -13.17 5.42
C PRO A 35 19.51 -11.98 6.36
N THR A 36 19.83 -10.79 5.84
CA THR A 36 20.01 -9.59 6.67
C THR A 36 19.26 -8.39 6.10
N PRO A 37 18.82 -7.45 6.96
CA PRO A 37 18.20 -6.20 6.51
C PRO A 37 19.12 -5.37 5.61
N ARG A 38 20.43 -5.45 5.83
CA ARG A 38 21.43 -4.66 5.09
C ARG A 38 21.52 -5.06 3.62
N ASP A 39 21.27 -6.32 3.33
CA ASP A 39 21.22 -6.81 1.95
C ASP A 39 19.95 -6.31 1.24
N ILE A 40 18.87 -6.08 1.99
CA ILE A 40 17.66 -5.44 1.47
C ILE A 40 17.90 -3.96 1.16
N ASP A 41 18.69 -3.24 1.95
CA ASP A 41 19.03 -1.84 1.66
C ASP A 41 19.61 -1.68 0.25
N ALA A 42 20.46 -2.62 -0.19
CA ALA A 42 21.03 -2.63 -1.53
C ALA A 42 19.96 -2.78 -2.62
N LEU A 43 18.93 -3.61 -2.37
CA LEU A 43 17.78 -3.75 -3.26
C LEU A 43 16.92 -2.48 -3.27
N LEU A 44 16.65 -1.88 -2.11
CA LEU A 44 15.82 -0.67 -2.00
C LEU A 44 16.42 0.54 -2.71
N VAL A 45 17.76 0.60 -2.81
CA VAL A 45 18.45 1.68 -3.54
C VAL A 45 18.73 1.35 -5.01
N SER A 46 18.43 0.12 -5.45
CA SER A 46 18.61 -0.32 -6.84
C SER A 46 17.73 0.47 -7.80
N GLN A 47 18.12 0.50 -9.08
CA GLN A 47 17.31 1.15 -10.12
C GLN A 47 15.97 0.44 -10.27
N GLY A 48 15.97 -0.89 -10.36
CA GLY A 48 14.75 -1.67 -10.51
C GLY A 48 13.72 -1.47 -9.40
N PHE A 49 14.16 -1.35 -8.14
CA PHE A 49 13.24 -1.03 -7.05
C PHE A 49 12.68 0.40 -7.13
N ARG A 50 13.47 1.36 -7.63
CA ARG A 50 12.97 2.73 -7.86
C ARG A 50 11.93 2.75 -8.97
N ASP A 51 12.17 2.01 -10.04
CA ASP A 51 11.23 1.87 -11.15
C ASP A 51 9.91 1.24 -10.64
N LEU A 52 9.98 0.22 -9.78
CA LEU A 52 8.80 -0.34 -9.11
C LEU A 52 8.04 0.68 -8.25
N VAL A 53 8.76 1.52 -7.50
CA VAL A 53 8.14 2.58 -6.68
C VAL A 53 7.47 3.64 -7.57
N ASP A 54 8.07 3.99 -8.70
CA ASP A 54 7.52 4.95 -9.65
C ASP A 54 6.29 4.39 -10.37
N ASP A 55 6.31 3.12 -10.78
CA ASP A 55 5.16 2.45 -11.36
C ASP A 55 4.03 2.27 -10.33
N ALA A 56 4.36 1.91 -9.09
CA ALA A 56 3.40 1.88 -7.99
C ALA A 56 2.74 3.23 -7.76
N ARG A 57 3.51 4.34 -7.89
CA ARG A 57 2.97 5.70 -7.80
C ARG A 57 2.00 5.99 -8.93
N GLY A 58 2.34 5.59 -10.16
CA GLY A 58 1.48 5.76 -11.33
C GLY A 58 0.15 5.03 -11.15
N VAL A 59 0.21 3.74 -10.79
CA VAL A 59 -0.96 2.90 -10.54
C VAL A 59 -1.80 3.45 -9.38
N LEU A 60 -1.19 3.80 -8.25
CA LEU A 60 -1.91 4.39 -7.12
C LEU A 60 -2.61 5.69 -7.51
N THR A 61 -1.93 6.56 -8.25
CA THR A 61 -2.52 7.82 -8.72
C THR A 61 -3.75 7.57 -9.59
N GLU A 62 -3.68 6.60 -10.50
CA GLU A 62 -4.81 6.18 -11.32
C GLU A 62 -5.96 5.64 -10.46
N LEU A 63 -5.65 4.80 -9.46
CA LEU A 63 -6.65 4.27 -8.52
C LEU A 63 -7.28 5.37 -7.65
N MET A 64 -6.56 6.44 -7.32
CA MET A 64 -7.15 7.57 -6.58
C MET A 64 -8.06 8.41 -7.48
N CYS A 65 -7.70 8.58 -8.75
CA CYS A 65 -8.55 9.28 -9.73
C CYS A 65 -9.78 8.47 -10.14
N ASN A 66 -9.64 7.14 -10.21
CA ASN A 66 -10.68 6.19 -10.61
C ASN A 66 -10.79 5.10 -9.53
N PRO A 67 -11.39 5.42 -8.37
CA PRO A 67 -11.47 4.49 -7.26
C PRO A 67 -12.24 3.21 -7.65
N PRO A 68 -11.73 2.03 -7.27
CA PRO A 68 -12.45 0.79 -7.48
C PRO A 68 -13.81 0.85 -6.76
N PRO A 69 -14.87 0.25 -7.34
CA PRO A 69 -16.19 0.29 -6.73
C PRO A 69 -16.13 -0.38 -5.35
N LEU A 70 -16.67 0.31 -4.35
CA LEU A 70 -16.91 -0.30 -3.04
C LEU A 70 -17.90 -1.46 -3.21
N PRO A 71 -17.69 -2.59 -2.53
CA PRO A 71 -18.67 -3.67 -2.55
C PRO A 71 -20.04 -3.15 -2.06
N ASN A 72 -21.10 -3.58 -2.73
CA ASN A 72 -22.52 -3.20 -2.50
C ASN A 72 -23.04 -3.41 -1.06
N THR A 73 -22.22 -3.93 -0.16
CA THR A 73 -22.52 -4.10 1.27
C THR A 73 -22.21 -2.86 2.11
N THR A 74 -21.67 -1.79 1.51
CA THR A 74 -21.44 -0.53 2.25
C THR A 74 -22.71 0.31 2.29
N HIS A 75 -23.78 -0.22 2.91
CA HIS A 75 -25.09 0.42 3.09
C HIS A 75 -24.99 1.87 3.61
N LEU A 76 -23.89 2.23 4.30
CA LEU A 76 -23.65 3.56 4.82
C LEU A 76 -23.38 4.62 3.73
N VAL A 77 -22.78 4.25 2.60
CA VAL A 77 -22.54 5.18 1.48
C VAL A 77 -23.83 5.39 0.68
N ASP A 78 -24.58 4.31 0.42
CA ASP A 78 -25.88 4.36 -0.26
C ASP A 78 -26.94 5.14 0.53
N LEU A 79 -26.89 5.08 1.87
CA LEU A 79 -27.73 5.88 2.75
C LEU A 79 -27.26 7.35 2.88
N GLY A 80 -26.17 7.73 2.22
CA GLY A 80 -25.58 9.08 2.29
C GLY A 80 -24.98 9.41 3.67
N LEU A 81 -24.73 8.40 4.50
CA LEU A 81 -24.25 8.55 5.89
C LEU A 81 -22.71 8.52 5.99
N SER A 82 -22.01 8.18 4.91
CA SER A 82 -20.54 8.17 4.84
C SER A 82 -20.07 8.73 3.49
N HIS A 83 -19.01 9.54 3.50
CA HIS A 83 -18.43 10.08 2.28
C HIS A 83 -17.53 9.05 1.59
N VAL A 84 -17.48 9.08 0.26
CA VAL A 84 -16.45 8.35 -0.49
C VAL A 84 -15.09 8.94 -0.10
N PRO A 85 -14.15 8.12 0.42
CA PRO A 85 -12.85 8.59 0.88
C PRO A 85 -12.12 9.27 -0.28
N ASP A 86 -11.51 10.42 -0.02
CA ASP A 86 -10.69 11.13 -1.00
C ASP A 86 -9.23 11.03 -0.56
N PHE A 87 -8.62 9.93 -0.97
CA PHE A 87 -7.27 9.58 -0.54
C PHE A 87 -6.22 10.37 -1.31
N GLU A 88 -5.27 10.93 -0.57
CA GLU A 88 -4.01 11.44 -1.08
C GLU A 88 -2.84 10.55 -0.64
N ILE A 89 -1.88 10.35 -1.53
CA ILE A 89 -0.64 9.64 -1.23
C ILE A 89 0.27 10.61 -0.47
N THR A 90 0.43 10.43 0.83
CA THR A 90 1.32 11.25 1.66
C THR A 90 2.74 10.71 1.66
N GLN A 91 2.89 9.38 1.61
CA GLN A 91 4.18 8.71 1.50
C GLN A 91 4.05 7.46 0.63
N LEU A 92 5.08 7.23 -0.19
CA LEU A 92 5.29 6.00 -0.93
C LEU A 92 6.80 5.78 -1.01
N THR A 93 7.30 4.78 -0.30
CA THR A 93 8.72 4.47 -0.15
C THR A 93 8.95 2.96 -0.12
N GLY A 94 10.21 2.54 -0.18
CA GLY A 94 10.59 1.16 0.15
C GLY A 94 10.50 0.89 1.66
N ALA A 95 10.31 -0.38 2.00
CA ALA A 95 10.37 -0.90 3.37
C ALA A 95 11.11 -2.24 3.40
N ILE A 96 11.65 -2.54 4.57
CA ILE A 96 12.22 -3.85 4.89
C ILE A 96 11.16 -4.61 5.66
N CYS A 97 10.60 -5.65 5.05
CA CYS A 97 9.57 -6.48 5.64
C CYS A 97 10.22 -7.73 6.27
N PRO A 98 10.18 -7.88 7.62
CA PRO A 98 10.72 -9.07 8.28
C PRO A 98 9.79 -10.27 8.12
N GLY A 99 10.32 -11.37 7.60
CA GLY A 99 9.68 -12.68 7.44
C GLY A 99 9.76 -13.57 8.68
N GLY A 100 9.24 -14.80 8.54
CA GLY A 100 9.08 -15.76 9.65
C GLY A 100 10.37 -16.44 10.15
N ASP A 101 11.44 -16.46 9.35
CA ASP A 101 12.64 -17.28 9.59
C ASP A 101 13.95 -16.49 9.39
N GLU A 102 14.07 -15.29 9.99
CA GLU A 102 15.22 -14.38 9.76
C GLU A 102 15.43 -13.99 8.29
N VAL A 103 14.43 -14.23 7.44
CA VAL A 103 14.39 -13.78 6.06
C VAL A 103 13.78 -12.39 6.02
N TYR A 104 14.45 -11.46 5.35
CA TYR A 104 13.95 -10.13 5.09
C TYR A 104 13.60 -10.02 3.61
N ARG A 105 12.60 -9.20 3.30
CA ARG A 105 12.19 -8.92 1.92
C ARG A 105 12.03 -7.42 1.72
N PRO A 106 12.29 -6.89 0.52
CA PRO A 106 11.86 -5.54 0.18
C PRO A 106 10.33 -5.50 0.13
N GLY A 107 9.76 -4.32 0.34
CA GLY A 107 8.33 -4.08 0.29
C GLY A 107 8.01 -2.64 -0.02
N LEU A 108 6.76 -2.35 -0.34
CA LEU A 108 6.24 -1.00 -0.48
C LEU A 108 5.64 -0.54 0.85
N TRP A 109 6.01 0.66 1.27
CA TRP A 109 5.40 1.38 2.37
C TRP A 109 4.62 2.56 1.83
N ILE A 110 3.31 2.54 2.05
CA ILE A 110 2.37 3.52 1.52
C ILE A 110 1.62 4.14 2.69
N VAL A 111 1.51 5.46 2.70
CA VAL A 111 0.62 6.16 3.61
C VAL A 111 -0.41 6.91 2.78
N LEU A 112 -1.68 6.56 2.99
CA LEU A 112 -2.82 7.23 2.38
C LEU A 112 -3.52 8.07 3.45
N LYS A 113 -3.89 9.30 3.10
CA LYS A 113 -4.63 10.19 3.99
C LYS A 113 -5.93 10.61 3.34
N ASP A 114 -7.03 10.57 4.08
CA ASP A 114 -8.30 11.07 3.59
C ASP A 114 -8.37 12.59 3.76
N ARG A 115 -8.48 13.30 2.64
CA ARG A 115 -8.52 14.77 2.58
C ARG A 115 -9.76 15.37 3.23
N LYS A 116 -10.87 14.64 3.19
CA LYS A 116 -12.17 15.13 3.67
C LYS A 116 -12.38 14.88 5.15
N SER A 117 -11.58 13.99 5.75
CA SER A 117 -11.69 13.64 7.15
C SER A 117 -11.08 14.72 8.06
N PRO A 118 -11.71 15.02 9.22
CA PRO A 118 -11.19 15.97 10.18
C PRO A 118 -9.79 15.59 10.67
N ALA A 119 -8.95 16.61 10.91
CA ALA A 119 -7.69 16.41 11.61
C ALA A 119 -7.96 15.84 13.03
N LYS A 120 -7.07 14.97 13.51
CA LYS A 120 -7.16 14.31 14.83
C LYS A 120 -8.21 13.22 14.96
N GLN A 121 -8.77 12.74 13.85
CA GLN A 121 -9.71 11.63 13.84
C GLN A 121 -9.10 10.43 13.14
N THR A 122 -9.11 9.27 13.81
CA THR A 122 -8.73 7.99 13.19
C THR A 122 -9.61 7.70 11.98
N LEU A 123 -9.00 7.12 10.94
CA LEU A 123 -9.69 6.74 9.72
C LEU A 123 -10.91 5.83 10.00
N GLY A 124 -12.06 6.15 9.41
CA GLY A 124 -13.30 5.38 9.60
C GLY A 124 -13.29 4.02 8.89
N GLU A 125 -14.21 3.13 9.27
CA GLU A 125 -14.28 1.75 8.74
C GLU A 125 -14.47 1.68 7.22
N VAL A 126 -15.30 2.56 6.65
CA VAL A 126 -15.54 2.64 5.19
C VAL A 126 -14.26 3.02 4.45
N ALA A 127 -13.51 3.99 4.98
CA ALA A 127 -12.25 4.41 4.39
C ALA A 127 -11.18 3.32 4.55
N MET A 128 -11.14 2.63 5.69
CA MET A 128 -10.27 1.45 5.87
C MET A 128 -10.58 0.36 4.86
N GLU A 129 -11.86 0.05 4.60
CA GLU A 129 -12.23 -0.95 3.61
C GLU A 129 -11.83 -0.52 2.19
N HIS A 130 -12.04 0.75 1.85
CA HIS A 130 -11.58 1.27 0.57
C HIS A 130 -10.06 1.17 0.41
N ALA A 131 -9.30 1.50 1.45
CA ALA A 131 -7.84 1.35 1.47
C ALA A 131 -7.40 -0.11 1.27
N ARG A 132 -8.14 -1.08 1.82
CA ARG A 132 -7.91 -2.52 1.54
C ARG A 132 -8.11 -2.83 0.07
N ILE A 133 -9.20 -2.38 -0.54
CA ILE A 133 -9.48 -2.65 -1.96
C ILE A 133 -8.39 -2.04 -2.83
N VAL A 134 -8.00 -0.79 -2.57
CA VAL A 134 -6.91 -0.10 -3.27
C VAL A 134 -5.61 -0.90 -3.16
N ALA A 135 -5.26 -1.37 -1.96
CA ALA A 135 -4.04 -2.16 -1.75
C ALA A 135 -4.05 -3.47 -2.56
N HIS A 136 -5.17 -4.19 -2.58
CA HIS A 136 -5.28 -5.44 -3.35
C HIS A 136 -5.24 -5.19 -4.86
N GLU A 137 -5.89 -4.14 -5.34
CA GLU A 137 -5.87 -3.79 -6.75
C GLU A 137 -4.48 -3.32 -7.20
N LEU A 138 -3.75 -2.59 -6.33
CA LEU A 138 -2.36 -2.23 -6.56
C LEU A 138 -1.48 -3.48 -6.71
N VAL A 139 -1.57 -4.42 -5.76
CA VAL A 139 -0.82 -5.68 -5.81
C VAL A 139 -1.09 -6.46 -7.09
N LYS A 140 -2.36 -6.54 -7.48
CA LYS A 140 -2.78 -7.22 -8.70
C LYS A 140 -2.24 -6.57 -9.97
N ARG A 141 -2.23 -5.24 -10.04
CA ARG A 141 -1.76 -4.50 -11.22
C ARG A 141 -0.24 -4.51 -11.35
N LEU A 142 0.48 -4.45 -10.24
CA LEU A 142 1.95 -4.54 -10.22
C LEU A 142 2.45 -5.98 -10.28
N ASP A 143 1.56 -6.96 -10.14
CA ASP A 143 1.89 -8.38 -10.11
C ASP A 143 3.02 -8.69 -9.11
N ILE A 144 2.88 -8.24 -7.84
CA ILE A 144 3.95 -8.35 -6.82
C ILE A 144 3.71 -9.42 -5.75
N GLN A 145 2.58 -10.13 -5.85
CA GLN A 145 2.25 -11.30 -5.03
C GLN A 145 1.86 -12.51 -5.89
#